data_AF-A0A2A2EMR2-F1
#
_entry.id   AF-A0A2A2EMR2-F1
#
_cell.length_a   1.000
_cell.length_b   1.000
_cell.length_c   1.000
_cell.angle_alpha   90.00
_cell.angle_beta   90.00
_cell.angle_gamma   90.00
#
_symmetry.space_group_name_H-M   'P 1'
#
loop_
_entity.id
_entity.type
_entity.pdbx_description
1 polymer ?
#
loop_
_entity_poly.entity_id
_entity_poly.type
_entity_poly.pdbx_seq_one_letter_code
_entity_poly.pdbx_strand_id
1 'polypeptide(L)'
;MANVTLNVTDNKGQAAGSIEAPADFFGFTAEEVQQHVPLIHQVVVAQLAAARQGTHAVKNRAKVSGGGRKPWKQKGTGRARQGSIRAPQWYHGGVVHGPVPRDYSQRTPKKMKAAALKYVLSDRANNGRVSVIDFGVTEPSTKTALSALTPIVGDGFTTVVLSRDNINEWLSVRNIPTVHPIFADQLNTYDVVTAQYVVFSKEGYEAFLEAKKPAEKEA
;
A
#
# COMPACT_ATOMS: atom_id res chain seq x y z
N MET A 1 11.65 6.11 26.02
CA MET A 1 11.03 4.83 25.67
C MET A 1 12.15 3.80 25.55
N ALA A 2 11.98 2.59 26.07
CA ALA A 2 13.02 1.56 26.04
C ALA A 2 13.15 0.95 24.62
N ASN A 3 14.37 0.60 24.22
CA ASN A 3 14.60 -0.09 22.95
C ASN A 3 13.89 -1.46 22.98
N VAL A 4 13.29 -1.83 21.84
CA VAL A 4 12.61 -3.11 21.67
C VAL A 4 13.60 -4.12 21.12
N THR A 5 13.65 -5.33 21.65
CA THR A 5 14.52 -6.38 21.13
C THR A 5 13.83 -7.13 19.99
N LEU A 6 14.43 -7.15 18.80
CA LEU A 6 13.98 -7.95 17.67
C LEU A 6 14.82 -9.21 17.56
N ASN A 7 14.19 -10.33 17.24
CA ASN A 7 14.89 -11.60 17.01
C ASN A 7 15.57 -11.59 15.64
N VAL A 8 16.83 -12.00 15.62
CA VAL A 8 17.61 -12.24 14.41
C VAL A 8 17.67 -13.74 14.15
N THR A 9 17.31 -14.17 12.96
CA THR A 9 17.35 -15.58 12.55
C THR A 9 18.25 -15.78 11.33
N ASP A 10 18.90 -16.94 11.29
CA ASP A 10 19.77 -17.37 10.19
C ASP A 10 18.94 -17.95 9.01
N ASN A 11 19.62 -18.33 7.92
CA ASN A 11 19.08 -18.90 6.68
C ASN A 11 18.22 -20.16 6.88
N LYS A 12 18.29 -20.78 8.06
CA LYS A 12 17.53 -21.97 8.47
C LYS A 12 16.35 -21.66 9.40
N GLY A 13 16.05 -20.38 9.65
CA GLY A 13 15.04 -19.93 10.60
C GLY A 13 15.40 -20.21 12.07
N GLN A 14 16.69 -20.45 12.36
CA GLN A 14 17.18 -20.65 13.73
C GLN A 14 17.61 -19.31 14.34
N ALA A 15 17.41 -19.14 15.64
CA ALA A 15 17.79 -17.92 16.35
C ALA A 15 19.32 -17.72 16.31
N ALA A 16 19.75 -16.63 15.67
CA ALA A 16 21.15 -16.24 15.52
C ALA A 16 21.55 -15.09 16.47
N GLY A 17 20.57 -14.41 17.08
CA GLY A 17 20.80 -13.37 18.07
C GLY A 17 19.58 -12.48 18.28
N SER A 18 19.77 -11.37 18.98
CA SER A 18 18.80 -10.29 19.09
C SER A 18 19.45 -8.96 18.70
N ILE A 19 18.67 -8.07 18.10
CA ILE A 19 19.08 -6.71 17.77
C ILE A 19 18.20 -5.71 18.51
N GLU A 20 18.82 -4.65 19.04
CA GLU A 20 18.07 -3.55 19.64
C GLU A 20 17.46 -2.68 18.53
N ALA A 21 16.15 -2.48 18.62
CA ALA A 21 15.39 -1.65 17.72
C ALA A 21 15.01 -0.32 18.38
N PRO A 22 15.19 0.81 17.65
CA PRO A 22 14.89 2.12 18.20
C PRO A 22 13.43 2.23 18.61
N ALA A 23 13.21 2.69 19.85
CA ALA A 23 11.88 2.89 20.40
C ALA A 23 11.03 3.87 19.58
N ASP A 24 11.66 4.78 18.84
CA ASP A 24 11.00 5.77 17.98
C ASP A 24 10.20 5.18 16.82
N PHE A 25 10.45 3.92 16.44
CA PHE A 25 9.74 3.23 15.36
C PHE A 25 8.93 2.02 15.85
N PHE A 26 9.43 1.31 16.86
CA PHE A 26 8.85 0.04 17.31
C PHE A 26 8.32 0.08 18.75
N GLY A 27 8.55 1.17 19.49
CA GLY A 27 8.32 1.26 20.94
C GLY A 27 7.02 1.94 21.38
N PHE A 28 6.08 2.19 20.48
CA PHE A 28 4.77 2.72 20.88
C PHE A 28 3.92 1.60 21.51
N THR A 29 3.24 1.93 22.61
CA THR A 29 2.40 0.99 23.35
C THR A 29 1.12 0.64 22.58
N ALA A 30 0.49 -0.50 22.90
CA ALA A 30 -0.74 -0.93 22.24
C ALA A 30 -1.88 0.10 22.38
N GLU A 31 -1.98 0.77 23.52
CA GLU A 31 -2.96 1.81 23.78
C GLU A 31 -2.75 3.04 22.89
N GLU A 32 -1.50 3.50 22.74
CA GLU A 32 -1.16 4.60 21.83
C GLU A 32 -1.52 4.24 20.39
N VAL A 33 -1.19 3.02 19.93
CA VAL A 33 -1.55 2.59 18.58
C VAL A 33 -3.08 2.61 18.40
N GLN A 34 -3.84 2.12 19.38
CA GLN A 34 -5.30 2.10 19.33
C GLN A 34 -5.89 3.51 19.22
N GLN A 35 -5.34 4.49 19.94
CA GLN A 35 -5.77 5.90 19.85
C GLN A 35 -5.50 6.50 18.46
N HIS A 36 -4.47 6.01 17.76
CA HIS A 36 -4.07 6.50 16.44
C HIS A 36 -4.62 5.68 15.25
N VAL A 37 -5.55 4.76 15.48
CA VAL A 37 -6.25 4.03 14.40
C VAL A 37 -6.89 4.95 13.35
N PRO A 38 -7.57 6.07 13.72
CA PRO A 38 -8.15 6.99 12.72
C PRO A 38 -7.09 7.59 11.78
N LEU A 39 -5.91 7.92 12.32
CA LEU A 39 -4.76 8.42 11.57
C LEU A 39 -4.26 7.37 10.56
N ILE A 40 -4.06 6.14 11.03
CA ILE A 40 -3.64 5.01 10.20
C ILE A 40 -4.64 4.77 9.06
N HIS A 41 -5.94 4.70 9.40
CA HIS A 41 -7.02 4.51 8.44
C HIS A 41 -7.02 5.60 7.37
N GLN A 42 -6.88 6.87 7.76
CA GLN A 42 -6.89 7.98 6.82
C GLN A 42 -5.69 7.93 5.85
N VAL A 43 -4.49 7.53 6.31
CA VAL A 43 -3.32 7.35 5.42
C VAL A 43 -3.56 6.20 4.43
N VAL A 44 -4.08 5.06 4.92
CA VAL A 44 -4.36 3.89 4.08
C VAL A 44 -5.42 4.21 3.02
N VAL A 45 -6.54 4.83 3.42
CA VAL A 45 -7.61 5.23 2.48
C VAL A 45 -7.09 6.21 1.43
N ALA A 46 -6.24 7.16 1.82
CA ALA A 46 -5.63 8.11 0.87
C ALA A 46 -4.71 7.40 -0.14
N GLN A 47 -3.91 6.42 0.31
CA GLN A 47 -3.07 5.61 -0.59
C GLN A 47 -3.92 4.78 -1.57
N LEU A 48 -4.96 4.11 -1.07
CA LEU A 48 -5.89 3.34 -1.90
C LEU A 48 -6.68 4.21 -2.88
N ALA A 49 -7.02 5.44 -2.49
CA ALA A 49 -7.67 6.40 -3.38
C ALA A 49 -6.72 6.85 -4.48
N ALA A 50 -5.46 7.16 -4.15
CA ALA A 50 -4.43 7.55 -5.12
C ALA A 50 -4.06 6.43 -6.12
N ALA A 51 -4.24 5.15 -5.74
CA ALA A 51 -4.02 4.02 -6.65
C ALA A 51 -5.08 3.90 -7.76
N ARG A 52 -6.21 4.62 -7.67
CA ARG A 52 -7.27 4.58 -8.68
C ARG A 52 -6.91 5.40 -9.91
N GLN A 53 -7.01 4.79 -11.09
CA GLN A 53 -6.73 5.47 -12.37
C GLN A 53 -7.81 6.49 -12.78
N GLY A 54 -9.07 6.27 -12.37
CA GLY A 54 -10.16 7.19 -12.69
C GLY A 54 -10.56 7.28 -14.17
N THR A 55 -10.25 6.28 -15.01
CA THR A 55 -10.47 6.28 -16.47
C THR A 55 -11.93 6.02 -16.92
N HIS A 56 -12.85 5.87 -15.97
CA HIS A 56 -14.28 5.74 -16.24
C HIS A 56 -14.90 6.99 -16.87
N ALA A 57 -15.64 6.82 -17.98
CA ALA A 57 -16.31 7.91 -18.69
C ALA A 57 -17.58 7.42 -19.41
N VAL A 58 -18.60 8.27 -19.47
CA VAL A 58 -19.77 8.07 -20.35
C VAL A 58 -20.05 9.29 -21.22
N LYS A 59 -20.73 9.07 -22.35
CA LYS A 59 -21.16 10.16 -23.23
C LYS A 59 -22.42 10.82 -22.67
N ASN A 60 -22.31 12.11 -22.33
CA ASN A 60 -23.48 12.93 -22.09
C ASN A 60 -24.18 13.28 -23.42
N ARG A 61 -25.37 13.88 -23.37
CA ARG A 61 -26.16 14.24 -24.56
C ARG A 61 -25.42 15.13 -25.57
N ALA A 62 -24.39 15.87 -25.14
CA ALA A 62 -23.59 16.72 -26.03
C ALA A 62 -22.52 15.91 -26.78
N LYS A 63 -21.98 14.85 -26.16
CA LYS A 63 -20.95 13.96 -26.71
C LYS A 63 -21.50 12.79 -27.54
N VAL A 64 -22.80 12.49 -27.46
CA VAL A 64 -23.45 11.49 -28.32
C VAL A 64 -23.57 12.03 -29.76
N SER A 65 -23.27 11.19 -30.76
CA SER A 65 -23.35 11.56 -32.18
C SER A 65 -24.80 11.61 -32.69
N GLY A 66 -25.07 12.43 -33.72
CA GLY A 66 -26.37 12.55 -34.42
C GLY A 66 -27.49 13.27 -33.66
N GLY A 67 -28.17 14.27 -34.23
CA GLY A 67 -29.13 15.11 -33.50
C GLY A 67 -29.13 16.54 -34.05
N GLY A 68 -29.44 17.53 -33.22
CA GLY A 68 -29.35 18.95 -33.59
C GLY A 68 -30.63 19.53 -34.22
N ARG A 69 -31.34 18.74 -35.04
CA ARG A 69 -32.70 19.09 -35.48
C ARG A 69 -33.74 18.57 -34.50
N LYS A 70 -34.76 19.39 -34.23
CA LYS A 70 -35.93 18.97 -33.46
C LYS A 70 -36.63 17.79 -34.17
N PRO A 71 -36.98 16.71 -33.47
CA PRO A 71 -37.62 15.54 -34.12
C PRO A 71 -38.96 15.87 -34.79
N TRP A 72 -39.77 16.74 -34.19
CA TRP A 72 -41.04 17.22 -34.75
C TRP A 72 -41.44 18.59 -34.18
N LYS A 73 -42.43 19.24 -34.81
CA LYS A 73 -42.98 20.54 -34.39
C LYS A 73 -43.54 20.52 -32.95
N GLN A 74 -43.55 21.67 -32.26
CA GLN A 74 -43.90 21.76 -30.83
C GLN A 74 -45.35 21.37 -30.51
N LYS A 75 -46.27 21.54 -31.46
CA LYS A 75 -47.72 21.31 -31.32
C LYS A 75 -48.29 20.70 -32.60
N GLY A 76 -49.46 20.08 -32.52
CA GLY A 76 -50.22 19.57 -33.68
C GLY A 76 -49.70 18.26 -34.27
N THR A 77 -49.10 17.39 -33.45
CA THR A 77 -48.62 16.04 -33.85
C THR A 77 -49.19 14.89 -33.01
N GLY A 78 -49.91 15.19 -31.92
CA GLY A 78 -50.42 14.17 -30.98
C GLY A 78 -49.35 13.45 -30.14
N ARG A 79 -48.06 13.75 -30.34
CA ARG A 79 -46.92 13.13 -29.64
C ARG A 79 -46.42 14.00 -28.49
N ALA A 80 -45.74 13.38 -27.52
CA ALA A 80 -45.02 14.10 -26.47
C ALA A 80 -44.02 15.12 -27.06
N ARG A 81 -43.75 16.22 -26.34
CA ARG A 81 -42.83 17.26 -26.84
C ARG A 81 -41.38 16.77 -26.74
N GLN A 82 -40.61 16.97 -27.81
CA GLN A 82 -39.22 16.52 -27.88
C GLN A 82 -38.32 17.60 -28.46
N GLY A 83 -37.16 17.78 -27.83
CA GLY A 83 -36.15 18.76 -28.25
C GLY A 83 -35.03 18.14 -29.08
N SER A 84 -34.65 16.90 -28.80
CA SER A 84 -33.57 16.17 -29.49
C SER A 84 -33.74 14.67 -29.29
N ILE A 85 -33.28 13.88 -30.26
CA ILE A 85 -33.17 12.42 -30.14
C ILE A 85 -32.05 11.98 -29.19
N ARG A 86 -31.11 12.87 -28.83
CA ARG A 86 -30.00 12.56 -27.88
C ARG A 86 -30.41 12.66 -26.41
N ALA A 87 -31.68 12.96 -26.12
CA ALA A 87 -32.11 13.17 -24.75
C ALA A 87 -32.18 11.82 -23.98
N PRO A 88 -32.00 11.82 -22.65
CA PRO A 88 -31.75 10.59 -21.88
C PRO A 88 -32.89 9.56 -21.90
N GLN A 89 -34.13 10.01 -22.08
CA GLN A 89 -35.29 9.14 -22.19
C GLN A 89 -35.33 8.33 -23.50
N TRP A 90 -34.52 8.69 -24.50
CA TRP A 90 -34.45 7.97 -25.76
C TRP A 90 -33.45 6.82 -25.69
N TYR A 91 -33.74 5.76 -26.46
CA TYR A 91 -32.78 4.71 -26.73
C TYR A 91 -31.53 5.30 -27.42
N HIS A 92 -30.34 4.89 -26.98
CA HIS A 92 -29.05 5.51 -27.36
C HIS A 92 -28.91 7.01 -27.01
N GLY A 93 -29.80 7.56 -26.17
CA GLY A 93 -29.68 8.89 -25.61
C GLY A 93 -28.45 9.04 -24.70
N GLY A 94 -28.08 10.29 -24.42
CA GLY A 94 -26.95 10.55 -23.52
C GLY A 94 -27.29 10.25 -22.05
N VAL A 95 -26.28 9.82 -21.29
CA VAL A 95 -26.41 9.53 -19.85
C VAL A 95 -26.34 10.84 -19.04
N VAL A 96 -27.22 10.98 -18.05
CA VAL A 96 -27.24 12.12 -17.11
C VAL A 96 -26.46 11.75 -15.85
N HIS A 97 -25.58 12.65 -15.39
CA HIS A 97 -24.77 12.46 -14.17
C HIS A 97 -24.00 11.14 -14.10
N GLY A 98 -23.63 10.58 -15.25
CA GLY A 98 -22.78 9.41 -15.28
C GLY A 98 -21.33 9.74 -14.92
N PRO A 99 -20.49 8.70 -14.80
CA PRO A 99 -19.10 8.88 -14.37
C PRO A 99 -18.30 9.75 -15.34
N VAL A 100 -17.43 10.58 -14.77
CA VAL A 100 -16.50 11.46 -15.48
C VAL A 100 -15.10 11.17 -14.96
N PRO A 101 -14.07 11.14 -15.83
CA PRO A 101 -12.70 10.97 -15.38
C PRO A 101 -12.31 12.03 -14.35
N ARG A 102 -11.71 11.58 -13.25
CA ARG A 102 -11.30 12.45 -12.15
C ARG A 102 -10.11 11.86 -11.43
N ASP A 103 -9.35 12.74 -10.80
CA ASP A 103 -8.33 12.35 -9.84
C ASP A 103 -9.00 12.00 -8.49
N TYR A 104 -8.57 10.90 -7.89
CA TYR A 104 -9.01 10.41 -6.58
C TYR A 104 -7.99 10.71 -5.48
N SER A 105 -6.81 11.24 -5.84
CA SER A 105 -5.75 11.54 -4.91
C SER A 105 -6.21 12.50 -3.81
N GLN A 106 -5.78 12.23 -2.58
CA GLN A 106 -6.05 13.06 -1.42
C GLN A 106 -4.71 13.52 -0.86
N ARG A 107 -4.61 14.81 -0.53
CA ARG A 107 -3.38 15.37 0.05
C ARG A 107 -3.19 14.83 1.47
N THR A 108 -2.12 14.06 1.68
CA THR A 108 -1.73 13.56 3.01
C THR A 108 -0.40 14.18 3.44
N PRO A 109 -0.34 14.93 4.56
CA PRO A 109 0.90 15.53 5.05
C PRO A 109 2.01 14.51 5.33
N LYS A 110 3.28 14.89 5.09
CA LYS A 110 4.44 13.98 5.29
C LYS A 110 4.54 13.44 6.73
N LYS A 111 4.34 14.32 7.73
CA LYS A 111 4.36 13.94 9.16
C LYS A 111 3.29 12.90 9.49
N MET A 112 2.13 13.00 8.85
CA MET A 112 1.01 12.09 9.03
C MET A 112 1.36 10.67 8.53
N LYS A 113 1.96 10.58 7.34
CA LYS A 113 2.44 9.30 6.78
C LYS A 113 3.53 8.67 7.66
N ALA A 114 4.48 9.48 8.11
CA ALA A 114 5.57 9.01 8.98
C ALA A 114 5.06 8.51 10.33
N ALA A 115 4.13 9.23 10.96
CA ALA A 115 3.52 8.82 12.22
C ALA A 115 2.72 7.52 12.07
N ALA A 116 1.89 7.41 11.03
CA ALA A 116 1.11 6.20 10.77
C ALA A 116 2.00 4.96 10.59
N LEU A 117 3.11 5.08 9.86
CA LEU A 117 4.07 3.97 9.71
C LEU A 117 4.66 3.52 11.06
N LYS A 118 5.04 4.46 11.93
CA LYS A 118 5.60 4.16 13.27
C LYS A 118 4.60 3.39 14.14
N TYR A 119 3.35 3.82 14.19
CA TYR A 119 2.33 3.13 14.99
C TYR A 119 2.06 1.71 14.48
N VAL A 120 1.96 1.50 13.17
CA VAL A 120 1.71 0.15 12.64
C VAL A 120 2.93 -0.76 12.82
N LEU A 121 4.16 -0.26 12.66
CA LEU A 121 5.37 -1.05 12.95
C LEU A 121 5.45 -1.44 14.44
N SER A 122 5.06 -0.53 15.34
CA SER A 122 4.97 -0.83 16.76
C SER A 122 3.88 -1.85 17.10
N ASP A 123 2.72 -1.80 16.45
CA ASP A 123 1.69 -2.85 16.58
C ASP A 123 2.23 -4.24 16.20
N ARG A 124 2.94 -4.32 15.07
CA ARG A 124 3.56 -5.58 14.64
C ARG A 124 4.63 -6.04 15.62
N ALA A 125 5.45 -5.12 16.14
CA ALA A 125 6.49 -5.46 17.11
C ALA A 125 5.91 -5.92 18.46
N ASN A 126 4.89 -5.23 18.99
CA ASN A 126 4.22 -5.59 20.24
C ASN A 126 3.62 -7.00 20.20
N ASN A 127 3.20 -7.45 19.02
CA ASN A 127 2.66 -8.79 18.80
C ASN A 127 3.73 -9.84 18.43
N GLY A 128 5.02 -9.51 18.48
CA GLY A 128 6.11 -10.42 18.11
C GLY A 128 6.15 -10.78 16.63
N ARG A 129 5.57 -9.93 15.77
CA ARG A 129 5.41 -10.16 14.31
C ARG A 129 6.42 -9.40 13.46
N VAL A 130 7.48 -8.90 14.09
CA VAL A 130 8.62 -8.28 13.42
C VAL A 130 9.85 -9.13 13.67
N SER A 131 10.59 -9.48 12.63
CA SER A 131 11.80 -10.29 12.72
C SER A 131 12.84 -9.84 11.72
N VAL A 132 14.11 -10.08 12.03
CA VAL A 132 15.23 -9.81 11.14
C VAL A 132 15.83 -11.14 10.69
N ILE A 133 16.02 -11.32 9.39
CA ILE A 133 16.57 -12.52 8.79
C ILE A 133 17.87 -12.15 8.08
N ASP A 134 18.91 -12.94 8.31
CA ASP A 134 20.00 -13.05 7.33
C ASP A 134 19.59 -14.15 6.36
N PHE A 135 19.49 -13.82 5.07
CA PHE A 135 19.14 -14.79 4.03
C PHE A 135 20.38 -15.52 3.49
N GLY A 136 21.57 -14.91 3.59
CA GLY A 136 22.85 -15.45 3.13
C GLY A 136 22.80 -16.10 1.75
N VAL A 137 21.98 -15.57 0.83
CA VAL A 137 21.73 -16.13 -0.49
C VAL A 137 22.76 -15.58 -1.48
N THR A 138 23.71 -16.42 -1.91
CA THR A 138 24.67 -16.08 -2.97
C THR A 138 24.08 -16.20 -4.38
N GLU A 139 23.13 -17.12 -4.58
CA GLU A 139 22.44 -17.36 -5.85
C GLU A 139 20.92 -17.43 -5.65
N PRO A 140 20.11 -16.82 -6.54
CA PRO A 140 18.67 -16.72 -6.34
C PRO A 140 18.00 -18.11 -6.27
N SER A 141 17.39 -18.42 -5.11
CA SER A 141 16.74 -19.70 -4.83
C SER A 141 15.51 -19.51 -3.95
N THR A 142 14.33 -19.76 -4.53
CA THR A 142 13.04 -19.70 -3.82
C THR A 142 12.94 -20.73 -2.70
N LYS A 143 13.56 -21.92 -2.89
CA LYS A 143 13.57 -22.99 -1.89
C LYS A 143 14.33 -22.59 -0.63
N THR A 144 15.47 -21.91 -0.81
CA THR A 144 16.29 -21.43 0.31
C THR A 144 15.55 -20.34 1.07
N ALA A 145 14.96 -19.37 0.35
CA ALA A 145 14.17 -18.30 0.98
C ALA A 145 12.94 -18.83 1.73
N LEU A 146 12.22 -19.82 1.18
CA LEU A 146 11.11 -20.47 1.89
C LEU A 146 11.59 -21.18 3.17
N SER A 147 12.72 -21.86 3.10
CA SER A 147 13.27 -22.58 4.27
C SER A 147 13.66 -21.62 5.40
N ALA A 148 14.08 -20.40 5.07
CA ALA A 148 14.35 -19.34 6.04
C ALA A 148 13.05 -18.71 6.61
N LEU A 149 12.03 -18.50 5.77
CA LEU A 149 10.79 -17.81 6.15
C LEU A 149 9.79 -18.71 6.89
N THR A 150 9.55 -19.94 6.44
CA THR A 150 8.49 -20.81 6.98
C THR A 150 8.56 -21.01 8.51
N PRO A 151 9.74 -21.18 9.15
CA PRO A 151 9.82 -21.34 10.61
C PRO A 151 9.37 -20.13 11.41
N ILE A 152 9.47 -18.93 10.84
CA ILE A 152 9.16 -17.66 11.51
C ILE A 152 7.71 -17.27 11.25
N VAL A 153 7.27 -17.44 10.00
CA VAL A 153 6.06 -16.82 9.48
C VAL A 153 4.94 -17.81 9.19
N GLY A 154 5.25 -19.10 9.13
CA GLY A 154 4.32 -20.14 8.69
C GLY A 154 3.79 -19.81 7.29
N ASP A 155 2.47 -19.90 7.14
CA ASP A 155 1.75 -19.58 5.90
C ASP A 155 1.15 -18.16 5.88
N GLY A 156 1.51 -17.32 6.85
CA GLY A 156 0.98 -15.96 6.98
C GLY A 156 1.40 -15.04 5.83
N PHE A 157 0.55 -14.08 5.48
CA PHE A 157 0.92 -13.05 4.50
C PHE A 157 2.03 -12.16 5.09
N THR A 158 3.16 -12.07 4.38
CA THR A 158 4.40 -11.52 4.92
C THR A 158 4.92 -10.41 4.02
N THR A 159 5.25 -9.26 4.60
CA THR A 159 6.04 -8.25 3.88
C THR A 159 7.51 -8.45 4.22
N VAL A 160 8.33 -8.67 3.18
CA VAL A 160 9.79 -8.81 3.32
C VAL A 160 10.44 -7.51 2.86
N VAL A 161 11.19 -6.88 3.76
CA VAL A 161 11.86 -5.60 3.54
C VAL A 161 13.34 -5.83 3.22
N LEU A 162 13.75 -5.39 2.04
CA LEU A 162 15.09 -5.60 1.48
C LEU A 162 15.83 -4.29 1.27
N SER A 163 17.17 -4.33 1.28
CA SER A 163 17.97 -3.24 0.69
C SER A 163 17.93 -3.34 -0.84
N ARG A 164 18.24 -2.24 -1.54
CA ARG A 164 18.29 -2.21 -3.01
C ARG A 164 19.41 -3.08 -3.58
N ASP A 165 20.45 -3.33 -2.79
CA ASP A 165 21.60 -4.14 -3.18
C ASP A 165 21.31 -5.65 -3.11
N ASN A 166 20.30 -6.07 -2.33
CA ASN A 166 19.91 -7.47 -2.14
C ASN A 166 19.03 -8.01 -3.28
N ILE A 167 19.54 -7.94 -4.52
CA ILE A 167 18.80 -8.36 -5.74
C ILE A 167 18.50 -9.87 -5.71
N ASN A 168 19.46 -10.69 -5.27
CA ASN A 168 19.30 -12.15 -5.24
C ASN A 168 18.19 -12.59 -4.27
N GLU A 169 18.09 -11.93 -3.12
CA GLU A 169 17.01 -12.16 -2.17
C GLU A 169 15.66 -11.76 -2.75
N TRP A 170 15.58 -10.58 -3.37
CA TRP A 170 14.36 -10.12 -4.04
C TRP A 170 13.87 -11.11 -5.11
N LEU A 171 14.79 -11.60 -5.95
CA LEU A 171 14.48 -12.64 -6.95
C LEU A 171 14.01 -13.95 -6.32
N SER A 172 14.52 -14.28 -5.13
CA SER A 172 14.18 -15.50 -4.40
C SER A 172 12.79 -15.44 -3.73
N VAL A 173 12.31 -14.25 -3.34
CA VAL A 173 11.03 -14.12 -2.64
C VAL A 173 9.86 -13.66 -3.53
N ARG A 174 10.11 -12.92 -4.62
CA ARG A 174 9.04 -12.28 -5.42
C ARG A 174 8.00 -13.21 -6.05
N ASN A 175 8.32 -14.49 -6.20
CA ASN A 175 7.42 -15.48 -6.80
C ASN A 175 6.55 -16.20 -5.76
N ILE A 176 6.79 -15.98 -4.46
CA ILE A 176 6.05 -16.65 -3.39
C ILE A 176 4.72 -15.91 -3.18
N PRO A 177 3.54 -16.55 -3.32
CA PRO A 177 2.25 -15.85 -3.28
C PRO A 177 1.92 -15.19 -1.93
N THR A 178 2.41 -15.76 -0.83
CA THR A 178 2.20 -15.25 0.53
C THR A 178 3.20 -14.16 0.91
N VAL A 179 4.18 -13.85 0.06
CA VAL A 179 5.24 -12.89 0.36
C VAL A 179 5.14 -11.69 -0.57
N HIS A 180 5.13 -10.51 0.03
CA HIS A 180 5.24 -9.24 -0.65
C HIS A 180 6.63 -8.64 -0.41
N PRO A 181 7.57 -8.70 -1.36
CA PRO A 181 8.85 -8.04 -1.21
C PRO A 181 8.75 -6.54 -1.48
N ILE A 182 9.37 -5.75 -0.61
CA ILE A 182 9.48 -4.31 -0.75
C ILE A 182 10.88 -3.85 -0.38
N PHE A 183 11.32 -2.74 -0.96
CA PHE A 183 12.57 -2.10 -0.56
C PHE A 183 12.38 -1.21 0.68
N ALA A 184 13.43 -1.05 1.47
CA ALA A 184 13.40 -0.26 2.71
C ALA A 184 12.93 1.19 2.53
N ASP A 185 13.20 1.80 1.37
CA ASP A 185 12.79 3.16 1.01
C ASP A 185 11.30 3.26 0.61
N GLN A 186 10.69 2.16 0.21
CA GLN A 186 9.29 2.08 -0.24
C GLN A 186 8.32 1.62 0.85
N LEU A 187 8.83 1.17 2.00
CA LEU A 187 8.02 0.69 3.11
C LEU A 187 6.93 1.72 3.50
N ASN A 188 5.67 1.32 3.36
CA ASN A 188 4.52 2.18 3.58
C ASN A 188 3.53 1.57 4.58
N THR A 189 2.61 2.40 5.06
CA THR A 189 1.65 2.00 6.10
C THR A 189 0.71 0.88 5.62
N TYR A 190 0.29 0.90 4.35
CA TYR A 190 -0.63 -0.10 3.82
C TYR A 190 -0.03 -1.50 3.85
N ASP A 191 1.20 -1.66 3.36
CA ASP A 191 1.84 -2.98 3.29
C ASP A 191 2.03 -3.59 4.67
N VAL A 192 2.46 -2.78 5.65
CA VAL A 192 2.62 -3.22 7.06
C VAL A 192 1.27 -3.60 7.69
N VAL A 193 0.17 -2.89 7.38
CA VAL A 193 -1.18 -3.23 7.87
C VAL A 193 -1.68 -4.53 7.24
N THR A 194 -1.45 -4.74 5.94
CA THR A 194 -1.89 -5.96 5.25
C THR A 194 -1.09 -7.19 5.64
N ALA A 195 0.20 -7.01 5.95
CA ALA A 195 1.08 -8.06 6.39
C ALA A 195 0.71 -8.56 7.79
N GLN A 196 0.62 -9.87 7.96
CA GLN A 196 0.58 -10.50 9.27
C GLN A 196 1.94 -10.39 9.95
N TYR A 197 3.03 -10.54 9.19
CA TYR A 197 4.39 -10.42 9.67
C TYR A 197 5.22 -9.49 8.78
N VAL A 198 6.13 -8.77 9.41
CA VAL A 198 7.09 -7.91 8.74
C VAL A 198 8.49 -8.45 9.01
N VAL A 199 9.15 -8.87 7.95
CA VAL A 199 10.47 -9.48 8.01
C VAL A 199 11.45 -8.54 7.34
N PHE A 200 12.52 -8.17 8.03
CA PHE A 200 13.61 -7.40 7.43
C PHE A 200 14.76 -8.34 7.07
N SER A 201 15.37 -8.15 5.90
CA SER A 201 16.76 -8.60 5.73
C SER A 201 17.66 -7.79 6.67
N LYS A 202 18.80 -8.34 7.08
CA LYS A 202 19.76 -7.62 7.92
C LYS A 202 20.18 -6.29 7.28
N GLU A 203 20.55 -6.32 6.00
CA GLU A 203 20.92 -5.12 5.23
C GLU A 203 19.72 -4.20 5.03
N GLY A 204 18.52 -4.76 4.82
CA GLY A 204 17.28 -3.98 4.69
C GLY A 204 16.88 -3.27 5.99
N TYR A 205 17.15 -3.86 7.14
CA TYR A 205 16.94 -3.24 8.44
C TYR A 205 17.90 -2.06 8.65
N GLU A 206 19.18 -2.24 8.34
CA GLU A 206 20.18 -1.17 8.41
C GLU A 206 19.83 -0.02 7.45
N ALA A 207 19.51 -0.34 6.19
CA ALA A 207 19.07 0.64 5.20
C ALA A 207 17.79 1.39 5.63
N PHE A 208 16.84 0.71 6.27
CA PHE A 208 15.64 1.34 6.81
C PHE A 208 15.98 2.36 7.90
N LEU A 209 16.88 2.01 8.83
CA LEU A 209 17.30 2.91 9.89
C LEU A 209 18.06 4.11 9.33
N GLU A 210 18.96 3.91 8.38
CA GLU A 210 19.70 4.99 7.71
C GLU A 210 18.78 5.95 6.97
N ALA A 211 17.82 5.44 6.19
CA ALA A 211 16.88 6.26 5.45
C ALA A 211 15.95 7.11 6.34
N LYS A 212 15.80 6.74 7.62
CA LYS A 212 14.93 7.44 8.58
C LYS A 212 15.69 8.25 9.62
N LYS A 213 17.03 8.19 9.66
CA LYS A 213 17.84 9.17 10.38
C LYS A 213 17.56 10.56 9.77
N PRO A 214 17.34 11.60 10.58
CA PRO A 214 17.32 12.95 10.03
C PRO A 214 18.68 13.17 9.37
N ALA A 215 18.70 13.54 8.08
CA ALA A 215 19.92 13.99 7.44
C ALA A 215 20.54 15.05 8.36
N GLU A 216 21.77 14.80 8.83
CA GLU A 216 22.54 15.81 9.52
C GLU A 216 22.49 17.04 8.63
N LYS A 217 21.89 18.13 9.16
CA LYS A 217 21.96 19.40 8.46
C LYS A 217 23.43 19.76 8.45
N GLU A 218 24.09 19.56 7.31
CA GLU A 218 25.35 20.24 7.02
C GLU A 218 25.10 21.73 7.30
N ALA A 219 25.87 22.26 8.23
CA ALA A 219 25.71 23.59 8.82
C ALA A 219 26.15 24.68 7.83
#